data_AF-A0A2N3KVA1-F1
#
_entry.id   AF-A0A2N3KVA1-F1
#
_cell.length_a   1.000
_cell.length_b   1.000
_cell.length_c   1.000
_cell.angle_alpha   90.00
_cell.angle_beta   90.00
_cell.angle_gamma   90.00
#
_symmetry.space_group_name_H-M   'P 1'
#
loop_
_entity.id
_entity.type
_entity.pdbx_description
1 polymer ?
#
loop_
_entity_poly.entity_id
_entity_poly.type
_entity_poly.pdbx_seq_one_letter_code
_entity_poly.pdbx_strand_id
1 'polypeptide(L)'
;MKTKHINWQYIALGAVLMIGGAIFGIGMWFNSIKYCYGSAFCTYFKNLEWESLCAGLFGLAGGLAVIAVSKEQIKAQVDVSAKQIATMNVHKADELCRPLEFTNSTLIQAQHKLRGIQSGLQKAIIIDPRIPIAHPLMGTWLRVLKKGREDFAQEMEHIAKLLEAHGATNLNYQTFQNASAAIGQAKSLKSWPTGFDIERLRTETQKFIQTIEIASENCRKAQASLDKQISETRRRYIEGQ
;
A
#
# COMPACT_ATOMS: atom_id res chain seq x y z
N MET A 1 11.35 22.80 -23.35
CA MET A 1 12.69 22.94 -23.97
C MET A 1 13.72 22.32 -23.04
N LYS A 2 14.38 21.21 -23.41
CA LYS A 2 15.52 20.67 -22.65
C LYS A 2 16.75 21.56 -22.93
N THR A 3 17.20 22.32 -21.94
CA THR A 3 18.49 23.00 -22.01
C THR A 3 19.58 21.93 -22.12
N LYS A 4 20.34 21.96 -23.22
CA LYS A 4 21.55 21.14 -23.37
C LYS A 4 22.53 21.61 -22.30
N HIS A 5 22.62 20.90 -21.17
CA HIS A 5 23.66 21.16 -20.20
C HIS A 5 25.00 20.77 -20.83
N ILE A 6 25.75 21.78 -21.27
CA ILE A 6 27.12 21.61 -21.73
C ILE A 6 27.92 21.11 -20.53
N ASN A 7 28.45 19.91 -20.65
CA ASN A 7 29.04 19.20 -19.54
C ASN A 7 30.52 19.61 -19.45
N TRP A 8 30.76 20.74 -18.77
CA TRP A 8 32.06 21.43 -18.66
C TRP A 8 33.24 20.53 -18.29
N GLN A 9 32.99 19.41 -17.61
CA GLN A 9 34.03 18.43 -17.25
C GLN A 9 34.63 17.74 -18.48
N TYR A 10 33.82 17.44 -19.51
CA TYR A 10 34.31 16.88 -20.77
C TYR A 10 35.05 17.91 -21.61
N ILE A 11 34.65 19.18 -21.52
CA ILE A 11 35.39 20.28 -22.15
C ILE A 11 36.76 20.45 -21.50
N ALA A 12 36.83 20.44 -20.16
CA ALA A 12 38.08 20.53 -19.42
C ALA A 12 38.99 19.32 -19.71
N LEU A 13 38.45 18.09 -19.71
CA LEU A 13 39.19 16.89 -20.07
C LEU A 13 39.72 16.96 -21.51
N GLY A 14 38.86 17.35 -22.46
CA GLY A 14 39.25 17.52 -23.86
C GLY A 14 40.33 18.58 -24.04
N ALA A 15 40.24 19.70 -23.31
CA ALA A 15 41.25 20.74 -23.33
C ALA A 15 42.60 20.24 -22.79
N VAL A 16 42.61 19.52 -21.66
CA VAL A 16 43.84 18.94 -21.08
C VAL A 16 44.48 17.93 -22.04
N LEU A 17 43.68 17.06 -22.67
CA LEU A 17 44.17 16.08 -23.64
C LEU A 17 44.70 16.74 -24.92
N MET A 18 44.02 17.78 -25.42
CA MET A 18 44.47 18.54 -26.59
C MET A 18 45.77 19.29 -26.32
N ILE A 19 45.89 19.95 -25.17
CA ILE A 19 47.12 20.66 -24.75
C ILE A 19 48.25 19.66 -24.55
N GLY A 20 48.01 18.57 -23.82
CA GLY A 20 49.00 17.51 -23.60
C GLY A 20 49.48 16.88 -24.91
N GLY A 21 48.55 16.58 -25.83
CA GLY A 21 48.86 16.05 -27.16
C GLY A 21 49.67 17.03 -28.02
N ALA A 22 49.35 18.33 -27.97
CA ALA A 22 50.11 19.36 -28.66
C ALA A 22 51.54 19.50 -28.10
N ILE A 23 51.71 19.51 -26.78
CA ILE A 23 53.04 19.57 -26.13
C ILE A 23 53.87 18.33 -26.49
N PHE A 24 53.26 17.14 -26.44
CA PHE A 24 53.92 15.90 -26.82
C PHE A 24 54.37 15.90 -28.29
N GLY A 25 53.50 16.33 -29.20
CA GLY A 25 53.82 16.42 -30.63
C GLY A 25 54.95 17.41 -30.93
N ILE A 26 54.93 18.59 -30.29
CA ILE A 26 55.98 19.60 -30.42
C ILE A 26 57.30 19.08 -29.82
N GLY A 27 57.26 18.47 -28.64
CA GLY A 27 58.44 17.89 -27.97
C GLY A 27 59.11 16.81 -28.83
N MET A 28 58.31 15.88 -29.36
CA MET A 28 58.78 14.84 -30.30
C MET A 28 59.40 15.44 -31.57
N TRP A 29 58.78 16.48 -32.14
CA TRP A 29 59.31 17.17 -33.33
C TRP A 29 60.68 17.77 -33.08
N PHE A 30 60.85 18.52 -31.98
CA PHE A 30 62.15 19.11 -31.61
C PHE A 30 63.21 18.05 -31.28
N ASN A 31 62.81 16.93 -30.68
CA ASN A 31 63.73 15.83 -30.40
C ASN A 31 64.20 15.10 -31.68
N SER A 32 63.38 15.14 -32.74
CA SER A 32 63.68 14.49 -34.03
C SER A 32 64.63 15.29 -34.92
N ILE A 33 64.78 16.60 -34.70
CA ILE A 33 65.65 17.46 -35.51
C ILE A 33 67.10 17.34 -35.03
N LYS A 34 67.97 16.74 -35.87
CA LYS A 34 69.40 16.52 -35.58
C LYS A 34 70.23 17.80 -35.44
N TYR A 35 69.81 18.91 -36.05
CA TYR A 35 70.59 20.16 -36.10
C TYR A 35 69.75 21.35 -35.60
N CYS A 36 70.05 21.82 -34.39
CA CYS A 36 69.57 23.11 -33.91
C CYS A 36 70.66 24.16 -34.08
N TYR A 37 70.52 24.98 -35.11
CA TYR A 37 71.44 26.09 -35.38
C TYR A 37 71.18 27.24 -34.40
N GLY A 38 71.83 27.19 -33.24
CA GLY A 38 72.10 28.34 -32.36
C GLY A 38 70.89 29.11 -31.78
N SER A 39 69.65 28.72 -32.07
CA SER A 39 68.49 29.42 -31.54
C SER A 39 68.31 29.08 -30.05
N ALA A 40 68.30 30.11 -29.20
CA ALA A 40 68.04 29.98 -27.77
C ALA A 40 66.74 29.20 -27.48
N PHE A 41 65.78 29.28 -28.40
CA PHE A 41 64.51 28.57 -28.34
C PHE A 41 64.66 27.04 -28.41
N CYS A 42 65.55 26.52 -29.27
CA CYS A 42 65.74 25.07 -29.33
C CYS A 42 66.44 24.52 -28.09
N THR A 43 67.45 25.22 -27.57
CA THR A 43 68.14 24.82 -26.33
C THR A 43 67.18 24.82 -25.13
N TYR A 44 66.28 25.80 -25.06
CA TYR A 44 65.24 25.85 -24.04
C TYR A 44 64.31 24.62 -24.09
N PHE A 45 63.76 24.29 -25.27
CA PHE A 45 62.88 23.14 -25.43
C PHE A 45 63.57 21.80 -25.18
N LYS A 46 64.85 21.69 -25.53
CA LYS A 46 65.64 20.46 -25.31
C LYS A 46 65.97 20.23 -23.83
N ASN A 47 66.07 21.31 -23.05
CA ASN A 47 66.30 21.25 -21.60
C ASN A 47 64.99 21.18 -20.80
N LEU A 48 63.85 21.33 -21.45
CA LEU A 48 62.54 21.23 -20.81
C LEU A 48 62.19 19.76 -20.63
N GLU A 49 61.91 19.34 -19.40
CA GLU A 49 61.45 17.98 -19.07
C GLU A 49 60.00 17.76 -19.51
N TRP A 50 59.74 17.87 -20.82
CA TRP A 50 58.41 17.77 -21.40
C TRP A 50 57.76 16.40 -21.12
N GLU A 51 58.55 15.35 -20.92
CA GLU A 51 58.08 14.02 -20.52
C GLU A 51 57.38 14.05 -19.16
N SER A 52 57.94 14.76 -18.18
CA SER A 52 57.37 14.93 -16.84
C SER A 52 56.07 15.75 -16.88
N LEU A 53 56.05 16.81 -17.69
CA LEU A 53 54.83 17.62 -17.95
C LEU A 53 53.72 16.78 -18.60
N CYS A 54 54.05 15.96 -19.60
CA CYS A 54 53.08 15.08 -20.25
C CYS A 54 52.54 14.05 -19.26
N ALA A 55 53.41 13.41 -18.46
CA ALA A 55 52.99 12.47 -17.43
C ALA A 55 52.05 13.12 -16.41
N GLY A 56 52.35 14.35 -15.98
CA GLY A 56 51.46 15.13 -15.09
C GLY A 56 50.10 15.46 -15.72
N LEU A 57 50.07 15.92 -16.98
CA LEU A 57 48.84 16.23 -17.70
C LEU A 57 47.98 14.99 -17.96
N PHE A 58 48.58 13.87 -18.35
CA PHE A 58 47.85 12.61 -18.53
C PHE A 58 47.36 12.04 -17.20
N GLY A 59 48.14 12.17 -16.11
CA GLY A 59 47.69 11.82 -14.76
C GLY A 59 46.48 12.63 -14.32
N LEU A 60 46.49 13.95 -14.56
CA LEU A 60 45.36 14.83 -14.29
C LEU A 60 44.15 14.49 -15.16
N ALA A 61 44.34 14.22 -16.45
CA ALA A 61 43.28 13.77 -17.35
C ALA A 61 42.65 12.46 -16.87
N GLY A 62 43.47 11.49 -16.45
CA GLY A 62 43.01 10.23 -15.84
C GLY A 62 42.18 10.48 -14.58
N GLY A 63 42.65 11.33 -13.66
CA GLY A 63 41.90 11.71 -12.47
C GLY A 63 40.55 12.39 -12.78
N LEU A 64 40.52 13.32 -13.74
CA LEU A 64 39.29 13.97 -14.19
C LEU A 64 38.30 12.99 -14.83
N ALA A 65 38.79 12.03 -15.62
CA ALA A 65 37.96 11.00 -16.23
C ALA A 65 37.30 10.10 -15.16
N VAL A 66 38.04 9.67 -14.14
CA VAL A 66 37.49 8.89 -13.02
C VAL A 66 36.43 9.68 -12.27
N ILE A 67 36.67 10.96 -11.96
CA ILE A 67 35.67 11.80 -11.28
C ILE A 67 34.39 11.96 -12.13
N ALA A 68 34.53 12.12 -13.45
CA ALA A 68 33.37 12.22 -14.35
C ALA A 68 32.53 10.94 -14.33
N VAL A 69 33.18 9.77 -14.48
CA VAL A 69 32.51 8.47 -14.44
C VAL A 69 31.85 8.21 -13.08
N SER A 70 32.55 8.49 -11.97
CA SER A 70 32.00 8.31 -10.62
C SER A 70 30.76 9.18 -10.39
N LYS A 71 30.71 10.40 -10.93
CA LYS A 71 29.51 11.26 -10.82
C LYS A 71 28.31 10.67 -11.55
N GLU A 72 28.52 10.07 -12.72
CA GLU A 72 27.43 9.39 -13.45
C GLU A 72 26.95 8.15 -12.71
N GLN A 73 27.88 7.36 -12.16
CA GLN A 73 27.54 6.19 -11.33
C GLN A 73 26.75 6.59 -10.08
N ILE A 74 27.16 7.64 -9.37
CA ILE A 74 26.43 8.14 -8.19
C ILE A 74 25.02 8.58 -8.59
N LYS A 75 24.85 9.31 -9.70
CA LYS A 75 23.52 9.71 -10.17
C LYS A 75 22.64 8.50 -10.47
N ALA A 76 23.17 7.52 -11.21
CA ALA A 76 22.43 6.30 -11.52
C ALA A 76 22.07 5.53 -10.25
N GLN A 77 22.98 5.45 -9.28
CA GLN A 77 22.74 4.78 -8.01
C GLN A 77 21.69 5.50 -7.16
N VAL A 78 21.71 6.84 -7.13
CA VAL A 78 20.68 7.66 -6.46
C VAL A 78 19.31 7.42 -7.11
N ASP A 79 19.23 7.41 -8.44
CA ASP A 79 17.97 7.16 -9.16
C ASP A 79 17.42 5.74 -8.89
N VAL A 80 18.31 4.73 -8.87
CA VAL A 80 17.92 3.35 -8.53
C VAL A 80 17.45 3.26 -7.08
N SER A 81 18.15 3.91 -6.15
CA SER A 81 17.80 3.92 -4.73
C SER A 81 16.46 4.61 -4.49
N ALA A 82 16.19 5.73 -5.18
CA ALA A 82 14.91 6.42 -5.13
C ALA A 82 13.75 5.53 -5.61
N LYS A 83 13.96 4.80 -6.72
CA LYS A 83 12.98 3.81 -7.21
C LYS A 83 12.76 2.67 -6.22
N GLN A 84 13.84 2.14 -5.63
CA GLN A 84 13.74 1.06 -4.63
C GLN A 84 12.98 1.52 -3.39
N ILE A 85 13.24 2.73 -2.90
CA ILE A 85 12.51 3.32 -1.77
C ILE A 85 11.01 3.45 -2.12
N ALA A 86 10.68 3.95 -3.32
CA ALA A 86 9.30 4.06 -3.76
C ALA A 86 8.61 2.68 -3.79
N THR A 87 9.26 1.65 -4.35
CA THR A 87 8.71 0.29 -4.36
C THR A 87 8.55 -0.31 -2.96
N MET A 88 9.52 -0.08 -2.06
CA MET A 88 9.45 -0.53 -0.68
C MET A 88 8.29 0.14 0.07
N ASN A 89 8.05 1.43 -0.16
CA ASN A 89 6.95 2.15 0.45
C ASN A 89 5.59 1.61 0.01
N VAL A 90 5.43 1.27 -1.27
CA VAL A 90 4.21 0.60 -1.77
C VAL A 90 4.02 -0.75 -1.08
N HIS A 91 5.06 -1.59 -1.01
CA HIS A 91 4.98 -2.89 -0.34
C HIS A 91 4.63 -2.77 1.15
N LYS A 92 5.22 -1.81 1.87
CA LYS A 92 4.86 -1.54 3.27
C LYS A 92 3.41 -1.09 3.43
N ALA A 93 2.92 -0.25 2.50
CA ALA A 93 1.52 0.16 2.52
C ALA A 93 0.59 -1.04 2.35
N ASP A 94 0.90 -1.96 1.43
CA ASP A 94 0.10 -3.17 1.20
C ASP A 94 0.16 -4.14 2.39
N GLU A 95 1.32 -4.32 3.02
CA GLU A 95 1.46 -5.13 4.24
C GLU A 95 0.59 -4.59 5.39
N LEU A 96 0.55 -3.27 5.57
CA LEU A 96 -0.28 -2.63 6.59
C LEU A 96 -1.78 -2.65 6.24
N CYS A 97 -2.12 -2.58 4.95
CA CYS A 97 -3.52 -2.58 4.51
C CYS A 97 -4.13 -3.99 4.45
N ARG A 98 -3.34 -5.04 4.21
CA ARG A 98 -3.82 -6.43 4.10
C ARG A 98 -4.75 -6.88 5.23
N PRO A 99 -4.45 -6.66 6.53
CA PRO A 99 -5.37 -7.06 7.59
C PRO A 99 -6.65 -6.21 7.64
N LEU A 100 -6.59 -4.94 7.24
CA LEU A 100 -7.78 -4.07 7.12
C LEU A 100 -8.69 -4.56 5.98
N GLU A 101 -8.10 -4.95 4.84
CA GLU A 101 -8.82 -5.54 3.70
C GLU A 101 -9.46 -6.88 4.09
N PHE A 102 -8.74 -7.73 4.82
CA PHE A 102 -9.28 -8.97 5.37
C PHE A 102 -10.49 -8.71 6.28
N THR A 103 -10.36 -7.74 7.19
CA THR A 103 -11.45 -7.33 8.09
C THR A 103 -12.66 -6.82 7.30
N ASN A 104 -12.44 -5.99 6.28
CA ASN A 104 -13.49 -5.50 5.39
C ASN A 104 -14.21 -6.64 4.66
N SER A 105 -13.45 -7.61 4.12
CA SER A 105 -14.03 -8.78 3.46
C SER A 105 -14.92 -9.60 4.40
N THR A 106 -14.53 -9.72 5.67
CA THR A 106 -15.30 -10.43 6.69
C THR A 106 -16.59 -9.67 7.05
N LEU A 107 -16.53 -8.33 7.13
CA LEU A 107 -17.71 -7.48 7.31
C LEU A 107 -18.71 -7.62 6.16
N ILE A 108 -18.24 -7.67 4.92
CA ILE A 108 -19.09 -7.87 3.73
C ILE A 108 -19.79 -9.23 3.78
N GLN A 109 -19.06 -10.29 4.16
CA GLN A 109 -19.65 -11.63 4.32
C GLN A 109 -20.73 -11.63 5.41
N ALA A 110 -20.48 -10.98 6.54
CA ALA A 110 -21.46 -10.86 7.61
C ALA A 110 -22.71 -10.08 7.17
N GLN A 111 -22.57 -8.98 6.43
CA GLN A 111 -23.70 -8.25 5.86
C GLN A 111 -24.52 -9.12 4.89
N HIS A 112 -23.86 -9.90 4.04
CA HIS A 112 -24.55 -10.81 3.13
C HIS A 112 -25.39 -11.84 3.89
N LYS A 113 -24.85 -12.40 4.97
CA LYS A 113 -25.59 -13.32 5.86
C LYS A 113 -26.77 -12.63 6.54
N LEU A 114 -26.59 -11.42 7.06
CA LEU A 114 -27.67 -10.63 7.67
C LEU A 114 -28.82 -10.39 6.70
N ARG A 115 -28.53 -10.03 5.44
CA ARG A 115 -29.55 -9.89 4.39
C ARG A 115 -30.27 -11.20 4.10
N GLY A 116 -29.55 -12.32 4.09
CA GLY A 116 -30.15 -13.65 3.94
C GLY A 116 -31.14 -13.97 5.06
N ILE A 117 -30.75 -13.68 6.31
CA ILE A 117 -31.62 -13.85 7.49
C ILE A 117 -32.84 -12.92 7.38
N GLN A 118 -32.64 -11.63 7.12
CA GLN A 118 -33.71 -10.65 6.95
C GLN A 118 -34.74 -11.08 5.90
N SER A 119 -34.28 -11.54 4.73
CA SER A 119 -35.16 -12.06 3.68
C SER A 119 -35.95 -13.29 4.13
N GLY A 120 -35.30 -14.23 4.83
CA GLY A 120 -35.97 -15.40 5.40
C GLY A 120 -37.06 -15.04 6.42
N LEU A 121 -36.80 -14.05 7.27
CA LEU A 121 -37.76 -13.55 8.25
C LEU A 121 -38.93 -12.82 7.61
N GLN A 122 -38.67 -11.97 6.62
CA GLN A 122 -39.71 -11.25 5.88
C GLN A 122 -40.65 -12.24 5.19
N LYS A 123 -40.11 -13.30 4.57
CA LYS A 123 -40.91 -14.40 4.00
C LYS A 123 -41.75 -15.11 5.06
N ALA A 124 -41.20 -15.29 6.27
CA ALA A 124 -41.92 -15.92 7.37
C ALA A 124 -43.07 -15.06 7.92
N ILE A 125 -42.93 -13.73 7.98
CA ILE A 125 -43.99 -12.81 8.41
C ILE A 125 -45.22 -12.88 7.49
N ILE A 126 -45.00 -13.11 6.19
CA ILE A 126 -46.05 -13.10 5.16
C ILE A 126 -46.92 -14.37 5.23
N ILE A 127 -46.39 -15.47 5.76
CA ILE A 127 -47.14 -16.74 5.85
C ILE A 127 -48.21 -16.62 6.94
N ASP A 128 -49.47 -16.89 6.57
CA ASP A 128 -50.58 -16.98 7.54
C ASP A 128 -50.35 -18.19 8.47
N PRO A 129 -50.12 -17.97 9.78
CA PRO A 129 -49.85 -19.03 10.73
C PRO A 129 -51.08 -19.88 11.07
N ARG A 130 -52.28 -19.52 10.58
CA ARG A 130 -53.48 -20.38 10.66
C ARG A 130 -53.43 -21.54 9.67
N ILE A 131 -52.50 -21.52 8.72
CA ILE A 131 -52.31 -22.60 7.75
C ILE A 131 -51.41 -23.68 8.39
N PRO A 132 -51.83 -24.96 8.45
CA PRO A 132 -51.04 -26.05 9.05
C PRO A 132 -49.61 -26.20 8.50
N ILE A 133 -49.39 -25.80 7.24
CA ILE A 133 -48.07 -25.75 6.58
C ILE A 133 -47.11 -24.73 7.23
N ALA A 134 -47.62 -23.75 8.00
CA ALA A 134 -46.81 -22.74 8.67
C ALA A 134 -45.99 -23.30 9.85
N HIS A 135 -46.39 -24.43 10.46
CA HIS A 135 -45.68 -25.01 11.61
C HIS A 135 -44.28 -25.56 11.25
N PRO A 136 -44.10 -26.36 10.18
CA PRO A 136 -42.78 -26.74 9.66
C PRO A 136 -41.90 -25.55 9.26
N LEU A 137 -42.52 -24.51 8.71
CA LEU A 137 -41.85 -23.27 8.32
C LEU A 137 -41.36 -22.49 9.55
N MET A 138 -42.12 -22.50 10.64
CA MET A 138 -41.72 -21.94 11.94
C MET A 138 -40.52 -22.69 12.56
N GLY A 139 -40.50 -24.02 12.45
CA GLY A 139 -39.35 -24.83 12.90
C GLY A 139 -38.07 -24.53 12.10
N THR A 140 -38.22 -24.31 10.80
CA THR A 140 -37.14 -23.89 9.90
C THR A 140 -36.66 -22.48 10.25
N TRP A 141 -37.60 -21.57 10.52
CA TRP A 141 -37.35 -20.19 10.93
C TRP A 141 -36.55 -20.11 12.23
N LEU A 142 -36.93 -20.86 13.26
CA LEU A 142 -36.19 -20.94 14.53
C LEU A 142 -34.78 -21.52 14.35
N ARG A 143 -34.60 -22.47 13.42
CA ARG A 143 -33.28 -23.05 13.13
C ARG A 143 -32.37 -22.06 12.40
N VAL A 144 -32.91 -21.33 11.43
CA VAL A 144 -32.20 -20.24 10.71
C VAL A 144 -31.81 -19.14 11.68
N LEU A 145 -32.70 -18.75 12.59
CA LEU A 145 -32.42 -17.77 13.64
C LEU A 145 -31.32 -18.22 14.59
N LYS A 146 -31.39 -19.47 15.07
CA LYS A 146 -30.39 -20.03 15.98
C LYS A 146 -29.02 -20.12 15.33
N LYS A 147 -28.94 -20.67 14.12
CA LYS A 147 -27.67 -20.83 13.40
C LYS A 147 -27.09 -19.48 12.99
N GLY A 148 -27.94 -18.61 12.45
CA GLY A 148 -27.56 -17.23 12.10
C GLY A 148 -27.01 -16.46 13.28
N ARG A 149 -27.54 -16.68 14.50
CA ARG A 149 -26.98 -16.12 15.74
C ARG A 149 -25.56 -16.59 16.03
N GLU A 150 -25.39 -17.91 16.07
CA GLU A 150 -24.14 -18.54 16.51
C GLU A 150 -23.02 -18.19 15.53
N ASP A 151 -23.29 -18.28 14.22
CA ASP A 151 -22.37 -17.90 13.15
C ASP A 151 -22.05 -16.39 13.20
N PHE A 152 -23.05 -15.53 13.38
CA PHE A 152 -22.87 -14.08 13.41
C PHE A 152 -22.14 -13.58 14.66
N ALA A 153 -22.45 -14.13 15.84
CA ALA A 153 -21.81 -13.75 17.09
C ALA A 153 -20.32 -14.10 17.08
N GLN A 154 -19.97 -15.28 16.56
CA GLN A 154 -18.59 -15.72 16.45
C GLN A 154 -17.81 -14.86 15.42
N GLU A 155 -18.41 -14.55 14.27
CA GLU A 155 -17.77 -13.68 13.27
C GLU A 155 -17.58 -12.25 13.77
N MET A 156 -18.55 -11.70 14.49
CA MET A 156 -18.44 -10.35 15.07
C MET A 156 -17.45 -10.27 16.22
N GLU A 157 -17.34 -11.31 17.05
CA GLU A 157 -16.28 -11.39 18.07
C GLU A 157 -14.90 -11.43 17.41
N HIS A 158 -14.76 -12.18 16.31
CA HIS A 158 -13.51 -12.24 15.56
C HIS A 158 -13.16 -10.89 14.92
N ILE A 159 -14.14 -10.22 14.29
CA ILE A 159 -13.98 -8.86 13.74
C ILE A 159 -13.62 -7.86 14.84
N ALA A 160 -14.25 -7.93 16.01
CA ALA A 160 -13.96 -7.03 17.13
C ALA A 160 -12.50 -7.18 17.60
N LYS A 161 -12.03 -8.43 17.78
CA LYS A 161 -10.63 -8.70 18.15
C LYS A 161 -9.64 -8.23 17.08
N LEU A 162 -9.98 -8.39 15.80
CA LEU A 162 -9.16 -7.89 14.70
C LEU A 162 -9.08 -6.35 14.74
N LEU A 163 -10.21 -5.66 14.88
CA LEU A 163 -10.25 -4.21 14.93
C LEU A 163 -9.53 -3.64 16.16
N GLU A 164 -9.65 -4.30 17.31
CA GLU A 164 -8.91 -3.96 18.54
C GLU A 164 -7.40 -4.11 18.34
N ALA A 165 -6.95 -5.20 17.71
CA ALA A 165 -5.54 -5.40 17.37
C ALA A 165 -4.99 -4.33 16.41
N HIS A 166 -5.86 -3.67 15.64
CA HIS A 166 -5.50 -2.58 14.73
C HIS A 166 -5.78 -1.18 15.30
N GLY A 167 -6.19 -1.05 16.57
CA GLY A 167 -6.47 0.23 17.21
C GLY A 167 -7.66 0.98 16.60
N ALA A 168 -8.52 0.30 15.84
CA ALA A 168 -9.69 0.89 15.20
C ALA A 168 -10.85 1.00 16.20
N THR A 169 -10.90 2.09 16.96
CA THR A 169 -11.88 2.31 18.05
C THR A 169 -13.26 2.78 17.59
N ASN A 170 -13.46 3.01 16.29
CA ASN A 170 -14.71 3.57 15.75
C ASN A 170 -15.87 2.56 15.66
N LEU A 171 -15.64 1.27 15.94
CA LEU A 171 -16.70 0.28 15.92
C LEU A 171 -17.42 0.25 17.28
N ASN A 172 -18.68 0.67 17.30
CA ASN A 172 -19.51 0.60 18.51
C ASN A 172 -19.87 -0.86 18.83
N TYR A 173 -18.98 -1.54 19.55
CA TYR A 173 -19.12 -2.92 20.01
C TYR A 173 -20.42 -3.16 20.80
N GLN A 174 -20.91 -2.14 21.51
CA GLN A 174 -22.15 -2.21 22.27
C GLN A 174 -23.36 -2.50 21.39
N THR A 175 -23.39 -1.95 20.16
CA THR A 175 -24.54 -2.20 19.28
C THR A 175 -24.57 -3.64 18.77
N PHE A 176 -23.40 -4.29 18.63
CA PHE A 176 -23.28 -5.69 18.25
C PHE A 176 -23.61 -6.63 19.41
N GLN A 177 -23.20 -6.29 20.64
CA GLN A 177 -23.64 -7.01 21.84
C GLN A 177 -25.16 -6.92 22.02
N ASN A 178 -25.75 -5.74 21.80
CA ASN A 178 -27.20 -5.54 21.89
C ASN A 178 -27.94 -6.37 20.84
N ALA A 179 -27.43 -6.45 19.61
CA ALA A 179 -27.99 -7.32 18.57
C ALA A 179 -27.86 -8.81 18.96
N SER A 180 -26.70 -9.27 19.42
CA SER A 180 -26.48 -10.65 19.87
C SER A 180 -27.36 -11.03 21.08
N ALA A 181 -27.57 -10.09 22.01
CA ALA A 181 -28.43 -10.24 23.18
C ALA A 181 -29.92 -10.31 22.79
N ALA A 182 -30.39 -9.45 21.89
CA ALA A 182 -31.76 -9.51 21.35
C ALA A 182 -32.06 -10.85 20.66
N ILE A 183 -31.09 -11.37 19.89
CA ILE A 183 -31.21 -12.71 19.28
C ILE A 183 -31.15 -13.82 20.35
N GLY A 184 -30.43 -13.61 21.44
CA GLY A 184 -30.38 -14.52 22.59
C GLY A 184 -31.69 -14.64 23.35
N GLN A 185 -32.44 -13.55 23.49
CA GLN A 185 -33.75 -13.52 24.16
C GLN A 185 -34.81 -14.33 23.40
N ALA A 186 -34.73 -14.39 22.06
CA ALA A 186 -35.59 -15.25 21.24
C ALA A 186 -35.43 -16.76 21.53
N LYS A 187 -34.31 -17.20 22.14
CA LYS A 187 -34.06 -18.60 22.54
C LYS A 187 -34.90 -19.02 23.76
N SER A 188 -35.45 -18.06 24.51
CA SER A 188 -36.34 -18.32 25.66
C SER A 188 -37.75 -18.74 25.24
N LEU A 189 -38.10 -18.63 23.96
CA LEU A 189 -39.33 -19.16 23.36
C LEU A 189 -39.36 -20.70 23.27
N LYS A 190 -38.54 -21.41 24.04
CA LYS A 190 -38.41 -22.88 24.02
C LYS A 190 -39.59 -23.63 24.64
N SER A 191 -40.41 -22.97 25.45
CA SER A 191 -41.62 -23.55 26.05
C SER A 191 -42.84 -23.03 25.31
N TRP A 192 -43.22 -23.69 24.22
CA TRP A 192 -44.43 -23.38 23.46
C TRP A 192 -45.68 -23.82 24.24
N PRO A 193 -46.51 -22.90 24.76
CA PRO A 193 -47.80 -23.25 25.32
C PRO A 193 -48.81 -23.42 24.18
N THR A 194 -49.82 -24.24 24.40
CA THR A 194 -50.95 -24.56 23.49
C THR A 194 -51.92 -23.39 23.25
N GLY A 195 -51.42 -22.16 23.15
CA GLY A 195 -52.16 -20.95 22.82
C GLY A 195 -51.22 -19.99 22.10
N PHE A 196 -51.22 -20.03 20.76
CA PHE A 196 -50.27 -19.31 19.94
C PHE A 196 -50.76 -17.87 19.70
N ASP A 197 -50.11 -16.88 20.34
CA ASP A 197 -50.32 -15.47 20.01
C ASP A 197 -49.47 -15.11 18.79
N ILE A 198 -50.13 -15.24 17.63
CA ILE A 198 -49.58 -14.91 16.31
C ILE A 198 -49.05 -13.48 16.26
N GLU A 199 -49.76 -12.53 16.87
CA GLU A 199 -49.38 -11.12 16.78
C GLU A 199 -48.18 -10.80 17.64
N ARG A 200 -48.04 -11.46 18.79
CA ARG A 200 -46.82 -11.39 19.58
C ARG A 200 -45.62 -11.89 18.78
N LEU A 201 -45.73 -13.02 18.08
CA LEU A 201 -44.64 -13.52 17.24
C LEU A 201 -44.30 -12.56 16.09
N ARG A 202 -45.32 -12.03 15.40
CA ARG A 202 -45.11 -11.06 14.32
C ARG A 202 -44.39 -9.82 14.84
N THR A 203 -44.81 -9.32 16.00
CA THR A 203 -44.19 -8.16 16.67
C THR A 203 -42.73 -8.44 17.03
N GLU A 204 -42.41 -9.59 17.61
CA GLU A 204 -41.03 -9.96 17.93
C GLU A 204 -40.18 -10.15 16.66
N THR A 205 -40.75 -10.70 15.59
CA THR A 205 -40.06 -10.83 14.30
C THR A 205 -39.78 -9.47 13.67
N GLN A 206 -40.70 -8.51 13.78
CA GLN A 206 -40.49 -7.14 13.31
C GLN A 206 -39.39 -6.41 14.09
N LYS A 207 -39.37 -6.53 15.43
CA LYS A 207 -38.27 -6.01 16.27
C LYS A 207 -36.93 -6.61 15.85
N PHE A 208 -36.93 -7.90 15.50
CA PHE A 208 -35.73 -8.60 15.04
C PHE A 208 -35.24 -8.08 13.69
N ILE A 209 -36.14 -7.87 12.73
CA ILE A 209 -35.80 -7.26 11.43
C ILE A 209 -35.21 -5.86 11.64
N GLN A 210 -35.81 -5.02 12.48
CA GLN A 210 -35.29 -3.70 12.81
C GLN A 210 -33.88 -3.78 13.44
N THR A 211 -33.64 -4.75 14.31
CA THR A 211 -32.33 -4.98 14.93
C THR A 211 -31.27 -5.39 13.88
N ILE A 212 -31.65 -6.26 12.92
CA ILE A 212 -30.76 -6.62 11.80
C ILE A 212 -30.45 -5.41 10.92
N GLU A 213 -31.44 -4.55 10.63
CA GLU A 213 -31.24 -3.36 9.82
C GLU A 213 -30.25 -2.39 10.49
N ILE A 214 -30.39 -2.16 11.79
CA ILE A 214 -29.44 -1.34 12.58
C ILE A 214 -28.04 -1.97 12.54
N ALA A 215 -27.92 -3.29 12.73
CA ALA A 215 -26.63 -3.99 12.68
C ALA A 215 -25.99 -3.88 11.28
N SER A 216 -26.77 -4.06 10.22
CA SER A 216 -26.32 -3.94 8.83
C SER A 216 -25.81 -2.51 8.53
N GLU A 217 -26.52 -1.49 9.00
CA GLU A 217 -26.11 -0.09 8.84
C GLU A 217 -24.81 0.22 9.60
N ASN A 218 -24.63 -0.34 10.79
CA ASN A 218 -23.38 -0.21 11.53
C ASN A 218 -22.21 -0.89 10.82
N CYS A 219 -22.41 -2.09 10.25
CA CYS A 219 -21.40 -2.72 9.39
C CYS A 219 -21.04 -1.82 8.20
N ARG A 220 -22.01 -1.12 7.60
CA ARG A 220 -21.78 -0.22 6.46
C ARG A 220 -20.95 1.00 6.86
N LYS A 221 -21.23 1.60 8.01
CA LYS A 221 -20.43 2.70 8.57
C LYS A 221 -19.01 2.26 8.90
N ALA A 222 -18.85 1.06 9.46
CA ALA A 222 -17.55 0.46 9.75
C ALA A 222 -16.72 0.24 8.48
N GLN A 223 -17.33 -0.32 7.44
CA GLN A 223 -16.73 -0.49 6.12
C GLN A 223 -16.24 0.86 5.56
N ALA A 224 -17.09 1.89 5.56
CA ALA A 224 -16.70 3.22 5.08
C ALA A 224 -15.51 3.81 5.86
N SER A 225 -15.45 3.58 7.18
CA SER A 225 -14.31 3.99 8.00
C SER A 225 -13.02 3.21 7.64
N LEU A 226 -13.12 1.90 7.38
CA LEU A 226 -11.97 1.08 6.97
C LEU A 226 -11.46 1.48 5.59
N ASP A 227 -12.35 1.69 4.62
CA ASP A 227 -11.97 2.15 3.28
C ASP A 227 -11.25 3.51 3.32
N LYS A 228 -11.71 4.41 4.20
CA LYS A 228 -11.02 5.68 4.46
C LYS A 228 -9.62 5.47 5.06
N GLN A 229 -9.47 4.58 6.04
CA GLN A 229 -8.15 4.29 6.64
C GLN A 229 -7.19 3.64 5.65
N ILE A 230 -7.67 2.71 4.82
CA ILE A 230 -6.86 2.06 3.77
C ILE A 230 -6.37 3.11 2.76
N SER A 231 -7.27 3.97 2.28
CA SER A 231 -6.91 5.01 1.32
C SER A 231 -5.94 6.04 1.90
N GLU A 232 -6.15 6.49 3.15
CA GLU A 232 -5.22 7.38 3.85
C GLU A 232 -3.85 6.74 4.10
N THR A 233 -3.81 5.46 4.47
CA THR A 233 -2.55 4.72 4.69
C THR A 233 -1.76 4.60 3.39
N ARG A 234 -2.41 4.15 2.30
CA ARG A 234 -1.78 4.09 0.98
C ARG A 234 -1.25 5.45 0.55
N ARG A 235 -2.04 6.51 0.73
CA ARG A 235 -1.66 7.88 0.40
C ARG A 235 -0.39 8.32 1.14
N ARG A 236 -0.33 8.14 2.48
CA ARG A 236 0.83 8.53 3.31
C ARG A 236 2.13 7.85 2.89
N TYR A 237 2.07 6.59 2.47
CA TYR A 237 3.27 5.84 2.06
C TYR A 237 3.68 6.11 0.61
N ILE A 238 2.72 6.31 -0.30
CA ILE A 238 3.01 6.59 -1.71
C ILE A 238 3.51 8.02 -1.92
N GLU A 239 2.88 9.00 -1.25
CA GLU A 239 3.23 10.41 -1.43
C GLU A 239 4.58 10.75 -0.79
N GLY A 240 5.08 9.93 0.15
CA GLY A 240 6.23 10.24 0.98
C GLY A 240 5.89 11.40 1.93
N GLN A 241 6.20 11.25 3.22
CA GLN A 241 5.92 12.29 4.23
C GLN A 241 6.48 13.66 3.86
#